data_AF-A0A086J805-F1
#
_entry.id   AF-A0A086J805-F1
#
_cell.length_a   1.000
_cell.length_b   1.000
_cell.length_c   1.000
_cell.angle_alpha   90.00
_cell.angle_beta   90.00
_cell.angle_gamma   90.00
#
_symmetry.space_group_name_H-M   'P 1'
#
loop_
_entity.id
_entity.type
_entity.pdbx_description
1 polymer ?
#
loop_
_entity_poly.entity_id
_entity_poly.type
_entity_poly.pdbx_seq_one_letter_code
_entity_poly.pdbx_strand_id
1 'polypeptide(L)'
;MARTQMTRRLGGGFRPRASKLMAICLGGIALFSTGEAVPDKFLEGLQTRSLQQSSIQTGPTFGDGVATCELKSVAEQAAAASTNALILSKGKLTAKLVCSGDGNAAVPESLTTVCKPGRADGTEKCKFGTATVSEGIEAELKSLLGVNSDVKWEMISTSETDNQGQTWTLTLNEGDLPFKDTPFFVGCKKTAKGKAGASGASPDSCKVPVHVEARASAEINN
;
A
#
# COMPACT_ATOMS: atom_id res chain seq x y z
N MET A 1 26.70 -48.22 -44.09
CA MET A 1 27.85 -48.26 -45.01
C MET A 1 28.25 -46.82 -45.33
N ALA A 2 29.32 -46.32 -44.70
CA ALA A 2 29.84 -44.97 -44.91
C ALA A 2 31.22 -45.09 -45.58
N ARG A 3 31.37 -44.43 -46.73
CA ARG A 3 32.63 -44.41 -47.50
C ARG A 3 33.49 -43.24 -47.02
N THR A 4 34.71 -43.58 -46.65
CA THR A 4 35.87 -42.74 -46.40
C THR A 4 36.20 -41.85 -47.60
N GLN A 5 36.53 -40.57 -47.37
CA GLN A 5 37.31 -39.77 -48.30
C GLN A 5 38.49 -39.10 -47.61
N MET A 6 39.59 -39.08 -48.35
CA MET A 6 40.96 -38.78 -47.95
C MET A 6 41.27 -37.29 -47.80
N THR A 7 42.29 -37.08 -46.99
CA THR A 7 43.14 -35.91 -46.76
C THR A 7 43.62 -35.14 -48.00
N ARG A 8 43.82 -33.83 -47.84
CA ARG A 8 45.04 -33.15 -48.34
C ARG A 8 45.43 -31.96 -47.47
N ARG A 9 46.72 -31.91 -47.12
CA ARG A 9 47.41 -30.89 -46.33
C ARG A 9 47.91 -29.76 -47.23
N LEU A 10 47.84 -28.53 -46.73
CA LEU A 10 48.73 -27.39 -46.99
C LEU A 10 48.88 -26.75 -45.60
N GLY A 11 50.02 -26.59 -44.93
CA GLY A 11 51.37 -26.33 -45.42
C GLY A 11 51.67 -24.84 -45.20
N GLY A 12 52.23 -24.48 -44.03
CA GLY A 12 52.74 -23.12 -43.78
C GLY A 12 52.71 -22.74 -42.29
N GLY A 13 53.81 -22.97 -41.57
CA GLY A 13 53.95 -22.62 -40.16
C GLY A 13 54.65 -21.28 -39.94
N PHE A 14 54.42 -20.67 -38.77
CA PHE A 14 55.39 -19.87 -38.02
C PHE A 14 55.00 -19.92 -36.54
N ARG A 15 55.90 -20.43 -35.70
CA ARG A 15 55.92 -20.18 -34.24
C ARG A 15 56.84 -18.97 -34.02
N PRO A 16 56.53 -18.04 -33.10
CA PRO A 16 57.19 -18.16 -31.80
C PRO A 16 56.42 -17.61 -30.58
N ARG A 17 56.94 -18.05 -29.42
CA ARG A 17 57.03 -17.38 -28.11
C ARG A 17 55.80 -17.29 -27.20
N ALA A 18 55.91 -18.07 -26.13
CA ALA A 18 55.18 -17.98 -24.88
C ALA A 18 55.23 -16.57 -24.26
N SER A 19 54.11 -16.16 -23.68
CA SER A 19 54.09 -15.31 -22.49
C SER A 19 53.08 -15.87 -21.49
N LYS A 20 53.55 -15.99 -20.25
CA LYS A 20 52.84 -16.50 -19.07
C LYS A 20 51.63 -15.62 -18.76
N LEU A 21 50.47 -16.21 -18.49
CA LEU A 21 49.60 -15.80 -17.39
C LEU A 21 48.79 -17.03 -16.93
N MET A 22 49.12 -17.53 -15.74
CA MET A 22 48.30 -18.50 -15.01
C MET A 22 47.17 -17.71 -14.35
N ALA A 23 45.93 -17.86 -14.82
CA ALA A 23 44.75 -17.43 -14.09
C ALA A 23 44.13 -18.67 -13.43
N ILE A 24 44.50 -18.89 -12.17
CA ILE A 24 43.85 -19.85 -11.28
C ILE A 24 42.57 -19.17 -10.79
N CYS A 25 41.42 -19.52 -11.38
CA CYS A 25 40.12 -19.19 -10.79
C CYS A 25 39.77 -20.27 -9.75
N LEU A 26 40.21 -20.06 -8.52
CA LEU A 26 39.64 -20.76 -7.36
C LEU A 26 38.19 -20.31 -7.21
N GLY A 27 37.31 -21.29 -7.03
CA GLY A 27 35.88 -21.11 -7.01
C GLY A 27 35.36 -20.29 -5.83
N GLY A 28 34.15 -19.76 -6.03
CA GLY A 28 33.24 -19.37 -4.97
C GLY A 28 31.84 -19.69 -5.44
N ILE A 29 31.22 -20.75 -4.88
CA ILE A 29 29.77 -20.90 -4.96
C ILE A 29 29.23 -19.98 -3.87
N ALA A 30 28.75 -18.80 -4.25
CA ALA A 30 27.87 -18.04 -3.39
C ALA A 30 26.55 -18.80 -3.31
N LEU A 31 26.38 -19.61 -2.27
CA LEU A 31 25.05 -20.03 -1.83
C LEU A 31 24.33 -18.77 -1.35
N PHE A 32 23.70 -18.07 -2.27
CA PHE A 32 22.65 -17.13 -1.93
C PHE A 32 21.51 -17.96 -1.35
N SER A 33 21.49 -18.05 -0.03
CA SER A 33 20.26 -18.31 0.72
C SER A 33 19.29 -17.20 0.35
N THR A 34 18.46 -17.44 -0.67
CA THR A 34 17.24 -16.69 -0.89
C THR A 34 16.30 -17.07 0.24
N GLY A 35 16.49 -16.42 1.40
CA GLY A 35 15.35 -16.13 2.25
C GLY A 35 14.46 -15.22 1.41
N GLU A 36 13.33 -15.74 0.96
CA GLU A 36 12.26 -14.91 0.43
C GLU A 36 11.75 -14.04 1.58
N ALA A 37 12.43 -12.93 1.85
CA ALA A 37 11.79 -11.78 2.46
C ALA A 37 10.78 -11.33 1.41
N VAL A 38 9.53 -11.74 1.56
CA VAL A 38 8.40 -11.32 0.72
C VAL A 38 8.34 -9.79 0.77
N PRO A 39 8.82 -9.05 -0.26
CA PRO A 39 8.58 -7.64 -0.30
C PRO A 39 7.18 -7.48 -0.87
N ASP A 40 6.27 -7.09 0.00
CA ASP A 40 5.17 -6.17 -0.24
C ASP A 40 4.65 -6.04 -1.69
N LYS A 41 3.96 -7.07 -2.19
CA LYS A 41 3.16 -6.99 -3.43
C LYS A 41 2.03 -5.96 -3.34
N PHE A 42 1.72 -5.44 -2.15
CA PHE A 42 0.68 -4.44 -1.94
C PHE A 42 1.18 -3.04 -2.33
N LEU A 43 2.40 -2.67 -1.95
CA LEU A 43 3.04 -1.43 -2.42
C LEU A 43 3.26 -1.42 -3.95
N GLU A 44 3.67 -2.54 -4.55
CA GLU A 44 3.78 -2.67 -6.03
C GLU A 44 2.42 -2.66 -6.76
N GLY A 45 1.38 -3.22 -6.14
CA GLY A 45 0.01 -3.18 -6.66
C GLY A 45 -0.59 -1.76 -6.66
N LEU A 46 -0.18 -0.92 -5.72
CA LEU A 46 -0.49 0.51 -5.72
C LEU A 46 0.32 1.27 -6.79
N GLN A 47 1.59 0.88 -7.03
CA GLN A 47 2.46 1.50 -8.06
C GLN A 47 1.93 1.30 -9.49
N THR A 48 1.53 0.08 -9.86
CA THR A 48 1.11 -0.22 -11.24
C THR A 48 -0.25 0.40 -11.59
N ARG A 49 -1.16 0.53 -10.61
CA ARG A 49 -2.48 1.13 -10.85
C ARG A 49 -2.44 2.66 -10.90
N SER A 50 -1.49 3.29 -10.21
CA SER A 50 -1.27 4.74 -10.25
C SER A 50 -0.97 5.27 -11.67
N LEU A 51 -0.35 4.45 -12.53
CA LEU A 51 0.02 4.85 -13.89
C LEU A 51 -1.15 4.93 -14.88
N GLN A 52 -2.36 4.49 -14.53
CA GLN A 52 -3.54 4.53 -15.44
C GLN A 52 -4.68 5.44 -14.97
N GLN A 53 -4.62 6.01 -13.77
CA GLN A 53 -5.71 6.82 -13.23
C GLN A 53 -5.23 8.25 -12.96
N SER A 54 -5.29 9.12 -13.97
CA SER A 54 -5.13 10.56 -13.83
C SER A 54 -6.34 11.21 -13.13
N SER A 55 -6.63 10.76 -11.91
CA SER A 55 -7.44 11.50 -10.95
C SER A 55 -6.50 12.28 -10.04
N ILE A 56 -6.67 13.60 -9.98
CA ILE A 56 -5.99 14.47 -9.03
C ILE A 56 -6.43 14.02 -7.63
N GLN A 57 -5.67 13.14 -7.00
CA GLN A 57 -5.84 12.70 -5.61
C GLN A 57 -4.71 13.34 -4.83
N THR A 58 -5.03 14.26 -3.91
CA THR A 58 -4.05 14.70 -2.91
C THR A 58 -3.88 13.54 -1.95
N GLY A 59 -2.68 12.97 -1.92
CA GLY A 59 -2.32 11.95 -0.95
C GLY A 59 -2.37 12.51 0.47
N PRO A 60 -2.68 11.69 1.48
CA PRO A 60 -2.62 12.10 2.88
C PRO A 60 -1.20 12.52 3.27
N THR A 61 -1.08 13.41 4.24
CA THR A 61 0.17 13.63 4.97
C THR A 61 0.24 12.69 6.16
N PHE A 62 1.39 12.02 6.35
CA PHE A 62 1.61 11.08 7.45
C PHE A 62 2.61 11.64 8.45
N GLY A 63 2.30 11.49 9.75
CA GLY A 63 3.23 11.80 10.84
C GLY A 63 2.75 11.16 12.15
N ASP A 64 3.65 10.53 12.89
CA ASP A 64 3.39 10.00 14.24
C ASP A 64 2.11 9.14 14.39
N GLY A 65 1.84 8.27 13.41
CA GLY A 65 0.63 7.42 13.42
C GLY A 65 -0.66 8.16 13.06
N VAL A 66 -0.55 9.38 12.54
CA VAL A 66 -1.66 10.21 12.05
C VAL A 66 -1.58 10.33 10.54
N ALA A 67 -2.69 10.12 9.86
CA ALA A 67 -2.89 10.43 8.46
C ALA A 67 -3.87 11.60 8.34
N THR A 68 -3.44 12.69 7.71
CA THR A 68 -4.25 13.89 7.53
C THR A 68 -4.59 14.08 6.06
N CYS A 69 -5.88 14.18 5.78
CA CYS A 69 -6.45 14.42 4.47
C CYS A 69 -7.08 15.82 4.47
N GLU A 70 -6.47 16.76 3.74
CA GLU A 70 -7.00 18.11 3.57
C GLU A 70 -7.73 18.24 2.23
N LEU A 71 -9.06 18.34 2.26
CA LEU A 71 -9.90 18.41 1.07
C LEU A 71 -10.22 19.87 0.72
N LYS A 72 -9.22 20.64 0.28
CA LYS A 72 -9.41 22.05 -0.16
C LYS A 72 -10.15 22.15 -1.51
N SER A 73 -10.90 23.23 -1.72
CA SER A 73 -11.37 23.67 -3.04
C SER A 73 -10.50 24.84 -3.48
N VAL A 74 -9.95 24.76 -4.69
CA VAL A 74 -9.05 25.73 -5.35
C VAL A 74 -7.55 25.47 -5.10
N ALA A 75 -6.85 25.56 -6.23
CA ALA A 75 -5.48 25.18 -6.51
C ALA A 75 -4.45 25.72 -5.50
N GLU A 76 -3.97 24.86 -4.62
CA GLU A 76 -2.54 24.68 -4.40
C GLU A 76 -2.32 23.37 -3.62
N GLN A 77 -1.11 22.84 -3.71
CA GLN A 77 -0.67 21.51 -3.24
C GLN A 77 -1.01 20.33 -4.17
N ALA A 78 -0.20 20.22 -5.22
CA ALA A 78 0.25 18.91 -5.67
C ALA A 78 1.13 18.29 -4.57
N ALA A 79 0.50 17.64 -3.59
CA ALA A 79 1.24 16.74 -2.73
C ALA A 79 1.58 15.50 -3.56
N ALA A 80 2.87 15.19 -3.67
CA ALA A 80 3.34 13.96 -4.29
C ALA A 80 2.58 12.76 -3.71
N ALA A 81 2.20 11.81 -4.57
CA ALA A 81 1.61 10.54 -4.15
C ALA A 81 2.55 9.89 -3.12
N SER A 82 2.22 10.01 -1.84
CA SER A 82 3.08 9.46 -0.80
C SER A 82 2.89 7.95 -0.81
N THR A 83 3.98 7.20 -0.93
CA THR A 83 4.04 5.74 -0.77
C THR A 83 3.82 5.29 0.68
N ASN A 84 3.36 6.18 1.56
CA ASN A 84 3.29 5.96 2.99
C ASN A 84 1.93 5.36 3.39
N ALA A 85 1.94 4.62 4.49
CA ALA A 85 0.77 3.99 5.09
C ALA A 85 0.77 4.25 6.61
N LEU A 86 -0.40 4.17 7.23
CA LEU A 86 -0.49 4.01 8.68
C LEU A 86 -0.04 2.59 9.03
N ILE A 87 0.97 2.46 9.88
CA ILE A 87 1.48 1.15 10.33
C ILE A 87 1.13 0.97 11.80
N LEU A 88 0.34 -0.06 12.10
CA LEU A 88 0.06 -0.51 13.46
C LEU A 88 0.87 -1.78 13.76
N SER A 89 1.52 -1.80 14.91
CA SER A 89 2.35 -2.92 15.37
C SER A 89 2.42 -2.95 16.90
N LYS A 90 3.14 -3.93 17.47
CA LYS A 90 3.28 -4.07 18.93
C LYS A 90 3.75 -2.78 19.62
N GLY A 91 4.64 -2.01 18.99
CA GLY A 91 5.12 -0.73 19.54
C GLY A 91 4.27 0.49 19.20
N LYS A 92 3.28 0.34 18.31
CA LYS A 92 2.45 1.43 17.78
C LYS A 92 1.03 0.92 17.55
N LEU A 93 0.23 0.91 18.60
CA LEU A 93 -1.11 0.31 18.59
C LEU A 93 -2.25 1.30 18.30
N THR A 94 -1.92 2.57 18.09
CA THR A 94 -2.90 3.62 17.83
C THR A 94 -2.62 4.29 16.49
N ALA A 95 -3.68 4.50 15.70
CA ALA A 95 -3.63 5.26 14.47
C ALA A 95 -4.77 6.28 14.43
N LYS A 96 -4.56 7.40 13.74
CA LYS A 96 -5.56 8.46 13.57
C LYS A 96 -5.76 8.83 12.10
N LEU A 97 -7.00 9.07 11.73
CA LEU A 97 -7.40 9.63 10.45
C LEU A 97 -8.04 10.99 10.70
N VAL A 98 -7.48 12.03 10.10
CA VAL A 98 -8.01 13.40 10.16
C VAL A 98 -8.53 13.76 8.77
N CYS A 99 -9.83 13.91 8.62
CA CYS A 99 -10.46 14.50 7.45
C CYS A 99 -10.71 15.99 7.73
N SER A 100 -10.10 16.88 6.96
CA SER A 100 -10.25 18.33 7.10
C SER A 100 -10.83 18.98 5.84
N GLY A 101 -11.52 20.10 6.01
CA GLY A 101 -12.13 20.88 4.94
C GLY A 101 -13.65 20.71 4.88
N ASP A 102 -14.35 21.72 4.37
CA ASP A 102 -15.80 21.79 4.47
C ASP A 102 -16.52 20.65 3.75
N GLY A 103 -17.51 20.09 4.43
CA GLY A 103 -18.38 19.06 3.88
C GLY A 103 -17.64 17.77 3.56
N ASN A 104 -16.68 17.36 4.40
CA ASN A 104 -16.02 16.07 4.28
C ASN A 104 -16.80 14.93 4.95
N ALA A 105 -16.54 13.70 4.52
CA ALA A 105 -17.01 12.48 5.15
C ALA A 105 -15.97 11.37 5.00
N ALA A 106 -15.89 10.48 6.00
CA ALA A 106 -15.05 9.30 5.93
C ALA A 106 -15.54 8.25 4.90
N VAL A 107 -14.62 7.39 4.47
CA VAL A 107 -14.84 6.28 3.53
C VAL A 107 -14.23 5.00 4.10
N PRO A 108 -15.02 3.93 4.35
CA PRO A 108 -16.48 3.86 4.27
C PRO A 108 -17.18 4.84 5.22
N GLU A 109 -18.46 5.11 4.96
CA GLU A 109 -19.24 6.02 5.81
C GLU A 109 -19.23 5.52 7.26
N SER A 110 -19.03 6.44 8.21
CA SER A 110 -18.93 6.17 9.66
C SER A 110 -17.83 5.21 10.14
N LEU A 111 -16.99 4.69 9.23
CA LEU A 111 -15.89 3.75 9.52
C LEU A 111 -16.25 2.56 10.43
N THR A 112 -17.51 2.12 10.43
CA THR A 112 -17.93 0.85 11.05
C THR A 112 -17.28 -0.35 10.36
N THR A 113 -16.87 -0.16 9.11
CA THR A 113 -16.19 -1.13 8.25
C THR A 113 -14.98 -0.46 7.59
N VAL A 114 -14.10 -1.29 7.02
CA VAL A 114 -12.91 -0.85 6.29
C VAL A 114 -12.92 -1.39 4.87
N CYS A 115 -12.06 -0.83 4.01
CA CYS A 115 -11.92 -1.32 2.64
C CYS A 115 -10.76 -2.30 2.55
N LYS A 116 -11.07 -3.56 2.25
CA LYS A 116 -10.10 -4.59 1.92
C LYS A 116 -9.71 -4.49 0.44
N PRO A 117 -8.42 -4.61 0.09
CA PRO A 117 -7.98 -4.73 -1.29
C PRO A 117 -8.59 -5.98 -1.94
N GLY A 118 -9.20 -5.82 -3.12
CA GLY A 118 -9.87 -6.92 -3.80
C GLY A 118 -10.69 -6.45 -5.00
N ARG A 119 -11.24 -7.41 -5.74
CA ARG A 119 -12.14 -7.11 -6.86
C ARG A 119 -13.45 -6.57 -6.31
N ALA A 120 -13.85 -5.39 -6.78
CA ALA A 120 -15.11 -4.76 -6.39
C ALA A 120 -16.29 -5.72 -6.51
N ASP A 121 -17.08 -5.81 -5.45
CA ASP A 121 -18.30 -6.61 -5.33
C ASP A 121 -19.56 -5.84 -5.78
N GLY A 122 -19.37 -4.66 -6.39
CA GLY A 122 -20.46 -3.77 -6.81
C GLY A 122 -20.99 -2.86 -5.71
N THR A 123 -20.41 -2.90 -4.50
CA THR A 123 -20.76 -1.96 -3.43
C THR A 123 -20.18 -0.57 -3.70
N GLU A 124 -20.94 0.47 -3.36
CA GLU A 124 -20.55 1.87 -3.58
C GLU A 124 -19.67 2.44 -2.45
N LYS A 125 -19.37 1.64 -1.42
CA LYS A 125 -18.85 2.14 -0.14
C LYS A 125 -17.36 2.42 -0.13
N CYS A 126 -16.56 1.69 -0.90
CA CYS A 126 -15.11 1.88 -1.03
C CYS A 126 -14.75 2.66 -2.30
N LYS A 127 -15.51 3.72 -2.58
CA LYS A 127 -15.33 4.61 -3.73
C LYS A 127 -14.67 5.93 -3.31
N PHE A 128 -13.63 6.29 -4.06
CA PHE A 128 -12.88 7.53 -3.88
C PHE A 128 -13.00 8.36 -5.17
N GLY A 129 -13.17 9.68 -5.00
CA GLY A 129 -13.17 10.65 -6.09
C GLY A 129 -14.30 10.39 -7.10
N THR A 130 -13.94 10.34 -8.38
CA THR A 130 -14.85 10.08 -9.50
C THR A 130 -14.91 8.61 -9.90
N ALA A 131 -14.41 7.70 -9.05
CA ALA A 131 -14.36 6.27 -9.37
C ALA A 131 -15.78 5.72 -9.64
N THR A 132 -15.95 5.15 -10.83
CA THR A 132 -17.20 4.51 -11.26
C THR A 132 -17.41 3.14 -10.62
N VAL A 133 -16.35 2.53 -10.11
CA VAL A 133 -16.36 1.23 -9.44
C VAL A 133 -15.66 1.32 -8.09
N SER A 134 -16.06 0.47 -7.15
CA SER A 134 -15.37 0.36 -5.86
C SER A 134 -13.90 0.03 -6.06
N GLU A 135 -13.04 0.59 -5.22
CA GLU A 135 -11.61 0.27 -5.24
C GLU A 135 -11.24 -0.88 -4.30
N GLY A 136 -12.22 -1.44 -3.59
CA GLY A 136 -12.06 -2.59 -2.70
C GLY A 136 -13.39 -3.18 -2.28
N ILE A 137 -13.32 -4.12 -1.35
CA ILE A 137 -14.45 -4.85 -0.77
C ILE A 137 -14.62 -4.38 0.67
N GLU A 138 -15.85 -4.10 1.07
CA GLU A 138 -16.14 -3.77 2.47
C GLU A 138 -15.87 -4.98 3.38
N ALA A 139 -15.23 -4.75 4.52
CA ALA A 139 -14.97 -5.79 5.51
C ALA A 139 -15.09 -5.24 6.94
N GLU A 140 -15.60 -6.08 7.86
CA GLU A 140 -15.52 -5.81 9.29
C GLU A 140 -14.06 -5.96 9.76
N LEU A 141 -13.58 -5.00 10.54
CA LEU A 141 -12.18 -4.96 10.94
C LEU A 141 -11.79 -6.15 11.83
N LYS A 142 -12.65 -6.54 12.79
CA LYS A 142 -12.43 -7.74 13.62
C LYS A 142 -12.28 -9.02 12.79
N SER A 143 -13.10 -9.19 11.76
CA SER A 143 -13.05 -10.35 10.87
C SER A 143 -11.82 -10.32 9.97
N LEU A 144 -11.42 -9.12 9.53
CA LEU A 144 -10.23 -8.93 8.72
C LEU A 144 -8.94 -9.25 9.50
N LEU A 145 -8.88 -8.83 10.77
CA LEU A 145 -7.74 -9.11 11.66
C LEU A 145 -7.78 -10.53 12.27
N GLY A 146 -8.92 -11.21 12.21
CA GLY A 146 -9.11 -12.55 12.78
C GLY A 146 -9.18 -12.54 14.32
N VAL A 147 -9.85 -11.53 14.88
CA VAL A 147 -9.95 -11.28 16.32
C VAL A 147 -11.41 -11.25 16.78
N ASN A 148 -11.65 -11.47 18.06
CA ASN A 148 -13.00 -11.50 18.66
C ASN A 148 -13.38 -10.19 19.38
N SER A 149 -12.42 -9.31 19.59
CA SER A 149 -12.61 -7.98 20.17
C SER A 149 -13.40 -7.07 19.22
N ASP A 150 -14.14 -6.11 19.79
CA ASP A 150 -14.90 -5.13 19.02
C ASP A 150 -13.98 -3.99 18.54
N VAL A 151 -13.06 -4.33 17.63
CA VAL A 151 -12.10 -3.40 17.05
C VAL A 151 -12.77 -2.56 15.97
N LYS A 152 -12.80 -1.24 16.15
CA LYS A 152 -13.40 -0.28 15.22
C LYS A 152 -12.72 1.08 15.28
N TRP A 153 -12.97 1.90 14.26
CA TRP A 153 -12.64 3.32 14.30
C TRP A 153 -13.67 4.07 15.15
N GLU A 154 -13.19 4.93 16.02
CA GLU A 154 -14.02 5.76 16.87
C GLU A 154 -13.87 7.22 16.48
N MET A 155 -15.00 7.91 16.28
CA MET A 155 -15.00 9.34 16.01
C MET A 155 -14.73 10.08 17.31
N ILE A 156 -13.66 10.87 17.36
CA ILE A 156 -13.26 11.62 18.57
C ILE A 156 -13.56 13.12 18.48
N SER A 157 -13.85 13.64 17.29
CA SER A 157 -14.33 15.01 17.14
C SER A 157 -15.08 15.23 15.83
N THR A 158 -16.17 15.98 15.97
CA THR A 158 -16.78 16.83 14.93
C THR A 158 -16.63 18.25 15.43
N SER A 159 -16.02 19.14 14.66
CA SER A 159 -16.13 20.57 15.01
C SER A 159 -17.62 20.93 15.00
N GLU A 160 -18.19 21.26 16.17
CA GLU A 160 -19.63 21.48 16.37
C GLU A 160 -20.17 22.69 15.59
N THR A 161 -19.27 23.52 15.09
CA THR A 161 -19.54 24.56 14.10
C THR A 161 -19.06 24.08 12.72
N ASP A 162 -20.03 23.69 11.88
CA ASP A 162 -19.93 23.65 10.41
C ASP A 162 -19.19 22.50 9.69
N ASN A 163 -19.23 21.24 10.14
CA ASN A 163 -18.74 20.09 9.33
C ASN A 163 -17.32 20.30 8.75
N GLN A 164 -16.47 21.04 9.48
CA GLN A 164 -15.14 21.48 9.00
C GLN A 164 -14.06 20.39 9.13
N GLY A 165 -14.40 19.27 9.77
CA GLY A 165 -13.46 18.20 10.04
C GLY A 165 -14.08 17.00 10.75
N GLN A 166 -13.61 15.79 10.43
CA GLN A 166 -13.87 14.56 11.17
C GLN A 166 -12.54 13.95 11.59
N THR A 167 -12.38 13.64 12.87
CA THR A 167 -11.21 12.88 13.36
C THR A 167 -11.63 11.53 13.90
N TRP A 168 -10.94 10.50 13.42
CA TRP A 168 -11.18 9.10 13.78
C TRP A 168 -9.91 8.50 14.39
N THR A 169 -10.08 7.67 15.41
CA THR A 169 -8.99 6.95 16.06
C THR A 169 -9.26 5.45 16.01
N LEU A 170 -8.24 4.68 15.66
CA LEU A 170 -8.20 3.23 15.80
C LEU A 170 -7.21 2.88 16.89
N THR A 171 -7.66 2.12 17.88
CA THR A 171 -6.81 1.60 18.96
C THR A 171 -6.90 0.08 18.98
N LEU A 172 -5.74 -0.57 18.94
CA LEU A 172 -5.59 -2.01 19.08
C LEU A 172 -5.01 -2.33 20.45
N ASN A 173 -5.32 -3.51 20.97
CA ASN A 173 -4.52 -4.15 22.01
C ASN A 173 -3.50 -5.09 21.35
N GLU A 174 -2.49 -5.54 22.11
CA GLU A 174 -1.53 -6.53 21.57
C GLU A 174 -2.20 -7.82 21.09
N GLY A 175 -3.30 -8.24 21.75
CA GLY A 175 -4.08 -9.41 21.36
C GLY A 175 -4.84 -9.23 20.04
N ASP A 176 -5.05 -7.97 19.61
CA ASP A 176 -5.77 -7.61 18.40
C ASP A 176 -4.87 -7.61 17.15
N LEU A 177 -3.56 -7.80 17.34
CA LEU A 177 -2.62 -7.95 16.24
C LEU A 177 -2.88 -9.28 15.51
N PRO A 178 -2.98 -9.25 14.17
CA PRO A 178 -3.34 -10.41 13.37
C PRO A 178 -2.20 -11.44 13.35
N PHE A 179 -2.51 -12.67 12.91
CA PHE A 179 -1.48 -13.69 12.70
C PHE A 179 -0.67 -13.49 11.40
N LYS A 180 -1.15 -12.63 10.51
CA LYS A 180 -0.52 -12.30 9.23
C LYS A 180 -0.65 -10.80 8.99
N ASP A 181 0.32 -10.24 8.31
CA ASP A 181 0.28 -8.84 7.90
C ASP A 181 -1.00 -8.57 7.11
N THR A 182 -1.75 -7.59 7.58
CA THR A 182 -3.12 -7.37 7.12
C THR A 182 -3.27 -5.93 6.61
N PRO A 183 -3.31 -5.74 5.28
CA PRO A 183 -3.55 -4.44 4.68
C PRO A 183 -5.04 -4.15 4.54
N PHE A 184 -5.40 -2.90 4.77
CA PHE A 184 -6.69 -2.31 4.38
C PHE A 184 -6.52 -0.84 4.04
N PHE A 185 -7.59 -0.17 3.69
CA PHE A 185 -7.58 1.27 3.52
C PHE A 185 -8.90 1.89 3.97
N VAL A 186 -8.81 3.16 4.30
CA VAL A 186 -9.92 4.06 4.61
C VAL A 186 -9.66 5.38 3.90
N GLY A 187 -10.44 6.43 4.19
CA GLY A 187 -10.04 7.78 3.85
C GLY A 187 -11.19 8.76 3.93
N CYS A 188 -11.11 9.82 3.13
CA CYS A 188 -12.01 10.96 3.19
C CYS A 188 -12.52 11.31 1.79
N LYS A 189 -13.75 11.80 1.68
CA LYS A 189 -14.31 12.37 0.45
C LYS A 189 -15.14 13.62 0.73
N LYS A 190 -15.27 14.49 -0.28
CA LYS A 190 -16.24 15.59 -0.23
C LYS A 190 -17.66 15.07 -0.44
N THR A 191 -18.56 15.51 0.42
CA THR A 191 -20.01 15.30 0.30
C THR A 191 -20.60 16.22 -0.77
N ALA A 192 -21.77 15.88 -1.30
CA ALA A 192 -22.43 16.65 -2.36
C ALA A 192 -22.70 18.13 -1.98
N LYS A 193 -22.91 18.44 -0.68
CA LYS A 193 -23.07 19.82 -0.20
C LYS A 193 -21.78 20.65 -0.33
N GLY A 194 -20.61 20.01 -0.24
CA GLY A 194 -19.30 20.64 -0.44
C GLY A 194 -18.83 20.67 -1.90
N LYS A 195 -19.62 20.13 -2.85
CA LYS A 195 -19.32 20.14 -4.30
C LYS A 195 -19.88 21.36 -5.02
N ALA A 196 -20.40 22.36 -4.30
CA ALA A 196 -21.04 23.52 -4.91
C ALA A 196 -20.05 24.35 -5.76
N GLY A 197 -20.15 24.21 -7.09
CA GLY A 197 -19.76 25.26 -8.04
C GLY A 197 -18.42 25.15 -8.78
N ALA A 198 -17.58 24.12 -8.57
CA ALA A 198 -16.28 24.06 -9.24
C ALA A 198 -16.21 22.98 -10.34
N SER A 199 -16.42 23.39 -11.59
CA SER A 199 -15.99 22.67 -12.79
C SER A 199 -14.46 22.71 -12.94
N GLY A 200 -13.72 22.24 -11.92
CA GLY A 200 -12.26 22.34 -11.87
C GLY A 200 -11.64 21.42 -10.82
N ALA A 201 -11.06 20.31 -11.31
CA ALA A 201 -9.77 19.71 -10.93
C ALA A 201 -9.26 19.79 -9.47
N SER A 202 -10.11 19.81 -8.44
CA SER A 202 -9.70 19.64 -7.04
C SER A 202 -9.81 18.16 -6.63
N PRO A 203 -9.01 17.67 -5.67
CA PRO A 203 -9.14 16.30 -5.18
C PRO A 203 -10.40 16.15 -4.34
N ASP A 204 -11.39 15.47 -4.90
CA ASP A 204 -12.66 15.16 -4.24
C ASP A 204 -12.52 14.11 -3.12
N SER A 205 -11.34 13.50 -2.97
CA SER A 205 -11.09 12.43 -2.01
C SER A 205 -9.61 12.20 -1.71
N CYS A 206 -9.36 11.58 -0.57
CA CYS A 206 -8.06 11.16 -0.07
C CYS A 206 -8.16 9.71 0.39
N LYS A 207 -7.26 8.84 -0.09
CA LYS A 207 -7.19 7.42 0.26
C LYS A 207 -6.01 7.19 1.20
N VAL A 208 -6.25 6.48 2.30
CA VAL A 208 -5.27 6.23 3.35
C VAL A 208 -5.05 4.72 3.47
N PRO A 209 -3.91 4.20 2.99
CA PRO A 209 -3.50 2.83 3.26
C PRO A 209 -3.20 2.63 4.75
N VAL A 210 -3.62 1.49 5.28
CA VAL A 210 -3.36 1.05 6.64
C VAL A 210 -2.81 -0.37 6.60
N HIS A 211 -1.75 -0.61 7.38
CA HIS A 211 -1.09 -1.88 7.51
C HIS A 211 -1.03 -2.27 8.98
N VAL A 212 -1.49 -3.47 9.31
CA VAL A 212 -1.35 -4.03 10.65
C VAL A 212 -0.37 -5.19 10.58
N GLU A 213 0.77 -5.04 11.24
CA GLU A 213 1.81 -6.06 11.31
C GLU A 213 1.34 -7.27 12.12
N ALA A 214 1.76 -8.44 11.69
CA ALA A 214 1.49 -9.68 12.41
C ALA A 214 2.11 -9.67 13.81
N ARG A 215 1.43 -10.28 14.77
CA ARG A 215 2.04 -10.58 16.08
C ARG A 215 3.21 -11.54 15.91
N ALA A 216 4.21 -11.39 16.77
CA ALA A 216 5.28 -12.36 16.89
C ALA A 216 4.70 -13.73 17.27
N SER A 217 5.16 -14.78 16.59
CA SER A 217 4.85 -16.16 16.97
C SER A 217 5.37 -16.41 18.38
N ALA A 218 4.50 -16.89 19.26
CA ALA A 218 4.92 -17.38 20.57
C ALA A 218 5.16 -18.89 20.47
N GLU A 219 6.36 -19.34 20.83
CA GLU A 219 6.57 -20.76 21.12
C GLU A 219 6.14 -21.02 22.57
N ILE A 220 5.09 -21.82 22.73
CA ILE A 220 4.66 -22.29 24.04
C ILE A 220 5.38 -23.63 24.26
N ASN A 221 6.49 -23.60 25.01
CA ASN A 221 7.13 -24.84 25.46
C ASN A 221 6.20 -25.52 26.47
N ASN A 222 5.65 -26.66 26.09
CA ASN A 222 4.73 -27.48 26.88
C ASN A 222 5.51 -28.56 27.66
#